data_AF-A0A653QXN5-F1
#
_entry.id   AF-A0A653QXN5-F1
#
_cell.length_a   1.000
_cell.length_b   1.000
_cell.length_c   1.000
_cell.angle_alpha   90.00
_cell.angle_beta   90.00
_cell.angle_gamma   90.00
#
_symmetry.space_group_name_H-M   'P 1'
#
loop_
_entity.id
_entity.type
_entity.pdbx_description
1 polymer ?
#
loop_
_entity_poly.entity_id
_entity_poly.type
_entity_poly.pdbx_seq_one_letter_code
_entity_poly.pdbx_strand_id
1 'polypeptide(L)' 'MIAAVPPSPPAIETLTIQPVGARWRVTSSDGLFEGVFTDAKSAVQCARAEAEAHPGHILVLADARPTA' A
#
# COMPACT_ATOMS: atom_id res chain seq x y z
N MET A 1 9.27 -37.77 -6.31
CA MET A 1 10.08 -36.53 -6.24
C MET A 1 9.13 -35.40 -5.94
N ILE A 2 9.26 -34.75 -4.79
CA ILE A 2 8.51 -33.53 -4.46
C ILE A 2 9.43 -32.36 -4.75
N ALA A 3 9.14 -31.60 -5.81
CA ALA A 3 9.82 -30.33 -6.05
C ALA A 3 9.39 -29.38 -4.93
N ALA A 4 10.32 -29.01 -4.06
CA ALA A 4 10.11 -27.93 -3.11
C ALA A 4 9.91 -26.65 -3.94
N VAL A 5 8.70 -26.07 -3.88
CA VAL A 5 8.45 -24.74 -4.44
C VAL A 5 9.41 -23.80 -3.71
N PRO A 6 10.28 -23.05 -4.41
CA PRO A 6 11.12 -22.07 -3.74
C PRO A 6 10.21 -21.13 -2.95
N PRO A 7 10.57 -20.70 -1.72
CA PRO A 7 9.78 -19.71 -1.02
C PRO A 7 9.68 -18.51 -1.96
N SER A 8 8.47 -18.19 -2.42
CA SER A 8 8.22 -16.98 -3.20
C SER A 8 8.89 -15.83 -2.45
N PRO A 9 9.60 -14.92 -3.12
CA PRO A 9 10.12 -13.72 -2.46
C PRO A 9 8.95 -13.07 -1.69
N PRO A 10 9.21 -12.43 -0.53
CA PRO A 10 8.15 -11.74 0.20
C PRO A 10 7.37 -10.89 -0.80
N ALA A 11 6.05 -11.05 -0.84
CA ALA A 11 5.22 -10.26 -1.73
C ALA A 11 5.30 -8.82 -1.26
N ILE A 12 6.24 -8.05 -1.82
CA ILE A 12 6.38 -6.63 -1.53
C ILE A 12 5.20 -5.95 -2.23
N GLU A 13 4.14 -5.67 -1.47
CA GLU A 13 3.08 -4.79 -1.92
C GLU A 13 3.42 -3.36 -1.54
N THR A 14 3.26 -2.41 -2.47
CA THR A 14 3.50 -0.99 -2.19
C THR A 14 2.16 -0.27 -2.15
N LEU A 15 1.85 0.33 -0.99
CA LEU A 15 0.69 1.21 -0.82
C LEU A 15 1.11 2.63 -1.14
N THR A 16 0.66 3.11 -2.29
CA THR A 16 0.95 4.45 -2.77
C THR A 16 -0.08 5.42 -2.21
N ILE A 17 0.38 6.46 -1.51
CA ILE A 17 -0.48 7.52 -1.00
C ILE A 17 -0.26 8.78 -1.86
N GLN A 18 -1.32 9.22 -2.50
CA GLN A 18 -1.30 10.31 -3.48
C GLN A 18 -2.33 11.39 -3.12
N PRO A 19 -1.94 12.68 -3.07
CA PRO A 19 -2.92 13.74 -3.04
C PRO A 19 -3.66 13.80 -4.39
N VAL A 20 -4.99 13.78 -4.35
CA VAL A 20 -5.88 13.89 -5.50
C VAL A 20 -6.83 15.07 -5.25
N GLY A 21 -6.45 16.24 -5.75
CA GLY A 21 -7.17 17.50 -5.48
C GLY A 21 -7.12 17.85 -3.99
N ALA A 22 -8.30 17.93 -3.35
CA ALA A 22 -8.44 18.18 -1.90
C ALA A 22 -8.54 16.89 -1.06
N ARG A 23 -8.23 15.73 -1.64
CA ARG A 23 -8.35 14.41 -1.00
C ARG A 23 -7.05 13.63 -1.13
N TRP A 24 -6.97 12.51 -0.42
CA TRP A 24 -5.84 11.60 -0.38
C TRP A 24 -6.30 10.23 -0.84
N ARG A 25 -5.68 9.69 -1.89
CA ARG A 25 -5.95 8.34 -2.36
C ARG A 25 -4.85 7.41 -1.89
N VAL A 26 -5.22 6.24 -1.40
CA VAL A 26 -4.34 5.11 -1.14
C VAL A 26 -4.66 4.04 -2.17
N THR A 27 -3.63 3.47 -2.79
CA THR A 27 -3.77 2.42 -3.80
C THR A 27 -2.67 1.40 -3.60
N SER A 28 -3.00 0.12 -3.58
CA SER A 28 -2.00 -0.95 -3.60
C SER A 28 -1.50 -1.21 -5.02
N SER A 29 -0.31 -1.76 -5.13
CA SER A 29 0.36 -2.00 -6.42
C SER A 29 -0.24 -3.16 -7.21
N ASP A 30 -0.86 -4.10 -6.52
CA ASP A 30 -1.65 -5.21 -7.07
C ASP A 30 -3.08 -4.77 -7.48
N GLY A 31 -3.52 -3.58 -7.06
CA GLY A 31 -4.84 -3.03 -7.38
C GLY A 31 -6.01 -3.66 -6.62
N LEU A 32 -5.77 -4.52 -5.62
CA LEU A 32 -6.82 -5.13 -4.80
C LEU A 32 -7.33 -4.20 -3.71
N PHE A 33 -6.51 -3.22 -3.32
CA PHE A 33 -6.89 -2.19 -2.34
C PHE A 33 -6.84 -0.79 -2.95
N GLU A 34 -7.95 -0.06 -2.86
CA GLU A 34 -8.05 1.38 -3.13
C GLU A 34 -8.92 2.05 -2.05
N GLY A 35 -8.48 3.20 -1.55
CA GLY A 35 -9.24 4.03 -0.61
C GLY A 35 -9.05 5.52 -0.88
N VAL A 36 -10.09 6.32 -0.65
CA VAL A 36 -10.04 7.78 -0.75
C VAL A 36 -10.41 8.40 0.60
N PHE A 37 -9.56 9.29 1.08
CA PHE A 37 -9.63 9.93 2.39
C PHE A 37 -9.63 11.45 2.24
N THR A 38 -10.25 12.15 3.17
CA THR A 38 -10.19 13.62 3.24
C THR A 38 -8.82 14.13 3.71
N ASP A 39 -8.10 13.33 4.50
CA ASP A 39 -6.89 13.75 5.21
C ASP A 39 -5.73 12.77 5.02
N ALA A 40 -4.52 13.32 4.93
CA ALA A 40 -3.28 12.54 4.80
C ALA A 40 -3.10 11.56 5.96
N LYS A 41 -3.42 12.03 7.18
CA LYS A 41 -3.27 11.23 8.40
C LYS A 41 -4.18 9.99 8.36
N SER A 42 -5.43 10.17 7.94
CA SER A 42 -6.39 9.07 7.80
C SER A 42 -5.94 8.08 6.73
N ALA A 43 -5.43 8.57 5.59
CA ALA A 43 -4.87 7.73 4.54
C ALA A 43 -3.69 6.87 5.05
N VAL A 44 -2.75 7.49 5.76
CA VAL A 44 -1.58 6.80 6.34
C VAL A 44 -2.00 5.79 7.40
N GLN A 45 -2.94 6.13 8.27
CA GLN A 45 -3.44 5.19 9.28
C GLN A 45 -4.14 3.99 8.64
N CYS A 46 -4.92 4.20 7.58
CA CYS A 46 -5.57 3.10 6.88
C CYS A 46 -4.55 2.20 6.18
N ALA A 47 -3.56 2.79 5.49
CA ALA A 47 -2.48 2.03 4.86
C ALA A 47 -1.67 1.21 5.88
N ARG A 48 -1.45 1.74 7.08
CA ARG A 48 -0.80 1.02 8.17
C ARG A 48 -1.67 -0.11 8.71
N ALA A 49 -2.96 0.13 8.92
CA ALA A 49 -3.89 -0.90 9.37
C ALA A 49 -3.98 -2.07 8.36
N GLU A 50 -4.00 -1.74 7.06
CA GLU A 50 -3.92 -2.74 5.98
C GLU A 50 -2.61 -3.54 6.07
N ALA A 51 -1.51 -2.87 6.37
CA ALA A 51 -0.23 -3.54 6.58
C ALA A 51 -0.20 -4.51 7.76
N GLU A 52 -0.82 -4.13 8.86
CA GLU A 52 -0.90 -4.98 10.04
C GLU A 52 -1.85 -6.16 9.83
N ALA A 53 -2.89 -5.99 9.00
CA ALA A 53 -3.83 -7.05 8.64
C ALA A 53 -3.24 -8.10 7.68
N HIS A 54 -2.19 -7.74 6.92
CA HIS A 54 -1.56 -8.59 5.91
C HIS A 54 -0.11 -8.99 6.29
N PRO A 55 0.08 -9.91 7.28
CA PRO A 55 1.40 -10.35 7.71
C PRO A 55 2.14 -11.07 6.57
N GLY A 56 3.26 -10.50 6.12
CA GLY A 56 4.08 -11.01 5.02
C GLY A 56 4.29 -10.01 3.88
N HIS A 57 3.54 -8.91 3.88
CA HIS A 57 3.68 -7.83 2.90
C HIS A 57 4.55 -6.71 3.45
N ILE A 58 5.61 -6.34 2.72
CA ILE A 58 6.43 -5.18 3.05
C ILE A 58 5.78 -3.95 2.42
N LEU A 59 5.02 -3.20 3.20
CA LEU A 59 4.28 -2.05 2.70
C LEU A 59 5.13 -0.79 2.72
N VAL A 60 5.50 -0.36 1.51
CA VAL A 60 6.26 0.86 1.27
C VAL A 60 5.27 1.99 1.03
N LEU A 61 5.32 3.02 1.87
CA LEU A 61 4.57 4.26 1.69
C LEU A 61 5.33 5.15 0.72
N ALA A 62 4.87 5.20 -0.53
CA ALA A 62 5.38 6.17 -1.50
C ALA A 62 4.62 7.49 -1.33
N ASP A 63 5.31 8.52 -0.83
CA ASP A 63 4.83 9.91 -0.92
C ASP A 63 4.98 10.37 -2.36
N ALA A 64 3.86 10.48 -3.07
CA ALA A 64 3.84 11.21 -4.32
C ALA A 64 3.88 12.71 -3.99
N ARG A 65 5.10 13.24 -3.91
CA ARG A 65 5.36 14.67 -3.77
C ARG A 65 4.47 15.42 -4.76
N PRO A 66 3.65 16.40 -4.33
CA PRO A 66 2.92 17.22 -5.28
C PRO A 66 3.96 17.92 -6.16
N THR A 67 3.99 17.58 -7.45
CA THR A 67 4.70 18.38 -8.45
C THR A 67 4.03 19.74 -8.45
N ALA A 68 4.68 20.69 -7.78
CA ALA A 68 4.39 22.13 -7.87
C ALA A 68 4.67 22.65 -9.27
#